data_AF-A0A7Y2ECL4-F1
#
_entry.id   AF-A0A7Y2ECL4-F1
#
_cell.length_a   1.000
_cell.length_b   1.000
_cell.length_c   1.000
_cell.angle_alpha   90.00
_cell.angle_beta   90.00
_cell.angle_gamma   90.00
#
_symmetry.space_group_name_H-M   'P 1'
#
loop_
_entity.id
_entity.type
_entity.pdbx_description
1 polymer ?
#
loop_
_entity_poly.entity_id
_entity_poly.type
_entity_poly.pdbx_seq_one_letter_code
_entity_poly.pdbx_strand_id
1 'polypeptide(L)'
;WNSSFNEHLVRSLTTRLAAELFSPVVSEHVYLRLLYARKFQYASSIIPLLKDYERQRKTYPRFQDFLPSLLDSFRTTVMPSEPIKFHDQKSVPKPFEFSRDSTTIFVLPTKEADSSEMKKLYQWANDYKNMISPDSRLITDEAALQLDLKGHDLVILGTPAGNMLLNSFKDLLPVLVRPEGIYTNKLILGTDLQLVLSWFNPFDEDKAVIIYTGQQVQNIRDFHYSPVKDQFHYWVGKNLITLDKGDYQQYFGAWVPPLN
;
A
#
# COMPACT_ATOMS: atom_id res chain seq x y z
N TRP A 1 -10.39 -15.38 -29.57
CA TRP A 1 -11.63 -15.16 -28.79
C TRP A 1 -11.70 -16.06 -27.56
N ASN A 2 -11.92 -17.37 -27.69
CA ASN A 2 -12.05 -18.28 -26.53
C ASN A 2 -10.88 -18.21 -25.54
N SER A 3 -9.64 -18.21 -26.03
CA SER A 3 -8.46 -18.11 -25.16
C SER A 3 -8.45 -16.79 -24.37
N SER A 4 -8.71 -15.66 -25.03
CA SER A 4 -8.77 -14.33 -24.39
C SER A 4 -9.90 -14.25 -23.36
N PHE A 5 -11.07 -14.76 -23.68
CA PHE A 5 -12.20 -14.81 -22.76
C PHE A 5 -11.88 -15.68 -21.53
N ASN A 6 -11.35 -16.89 -21.74
CA ASN A 6 -10.94 -17.78 -20.66
C ASN A 6 -9.86 -17.14 -19.79
N GLU A 7 -8.93 -16.39 -20.39
CA GLU A 7 -7.87 -15.69 -19.69
C GLU A 7 -8.41 -14.69 -18.65
N HIS A 8 -9.37 -13.85 -19.05
CA HIS A 8 -10.05 -12.90 -18.17
C HIS A 8 -10.94 -13.59 -17.14
N LEU A 9 -11.68 -14.62 -17.56
CA LEU A 9 -12.59 -15.36 -16.70
C LEU A 9 -11.86 -16.09 -15.58
N VAL A 10 -10.81 -16.85 -15.89
CA VAL A 10 -10.03 -17.60 -14.89
C VAL A 10 -9.43 -16.67 -13.85
N ARG A 11 -8.84 -15.55 -14.26
CA ARG A 11 -8.27 -14.54 -13.34
C ARG A 11 -9.32 -13.92 -12.43
N SER A 12 -10.49 -13.60 -12.98
CA SER A 12 -11.60 -13.04 -12.22
C SER A 12 -12.16 -14.06 -11.22
N LEU A 13 -12.28 -15.33 -11.62
CA LEU A 13 -12.65 -16.43 -10.74
C LEU A 13 -11.62 -16.64 -9.62
N THR A 14 -10.32 -16.68 -9.92
CA THR A 14 -9.26 -16.79 -8.91
C THR A 14 -9.34 -15.65 -7.91
N THR A 15 -9.53 -14.41 -8.38
CA THR A 15 -9.67 -13.23 -7.53
C THR A 15 -10.92 -13.32 -6.64
N ARG A 16 -12.06 -13.74 -7.21
CA ARG A 16 -13.31 -13.96 -6.46
C ARG A 16 -13.19 -15.08 -5.42
N LEU A 17 -12.50 -16.18 -5.74
CA LEU A 17 -12.24 -17.27 -4.81
C LEU A 17 -11.33 -16.83 -3.66
N ALA A 18 -10.31 -16.01 -3.93
CA ALA A 18 -9.47 -15.44 -2.88
C ALA A 18 -10.28 -14.61 -1.86
N ALA A 19 -11.34 -13.93 -2.32
CA ALA A 19 -12.24 -13.17 -1.44
C ALA A 19 -12.98 -14.08 -0.44
N GLU A 20 -13.30 -15.31 -0.87
CA GLU A 20 -14.05 -16.29 -0.09
C GLU A 20 -13.16 -17.10 0.85
N LEU A 21 -11.99 -17.50 0.35
CA LEU A 21 -11.08 -18.39 1.08
C LEU A 21 -10.22 -17.65 2.09
N PHE A 22 -9.85 -16.40 1.80
CA PHE A 22 -8.90 -15.64 2.63
C PHE A 22 -9.56 -14.40 3.23
N SER A 23 -9.92 -13.43 2.40
CA SER A 23 -10.75 -12.27 2.77
C SER A 23 -10.98 -11.38 1.55
N PRO A 24 -12.01 -10.51 1.56
CA PRO A 24 -12.16 -9.47 0.54
C PRO A 24 -10.91 -8.58 0.39
N VAL A 25 -10.20 -8.30 1.48
CA VAL A 25 -8.98 -7.48 1.46
C VAL A 25 -7.84 -8.17 0.71
N VAL A 26 -7.64 -9.49 0.92
CA VAL A 26 -6.66 -10.27 0.15
C VAL A 26 -7.01 -10.24 -1.34
N SER A 27 -8.28 -10.44 -1.69
CA SER A 27 -8.75 -10.39 -3.08
C SER A 27 -8.43 -9.04 -3.73
N GLU A 28 -8.72 -7.94 -3.05
CA GLU A 28 -8.54 -6.59 -3.58
C GLU A 28 -7.05 -6.20 -3.68
N HIS A 29 -6.31 -6.32 -2.58
CA HIS A 29 -4.95 -5.78 -2.48
C HIS A 29 -3.88 -6.69 -3.12
N VAL A 30 -4.08 -8.01 -3.11
CA VAL A 30 -3.09 -8.95 -3.64
C VAL A 30 -3.44 -9.35 -5.08
N TYR A 31 -4.68 -9.76 -5.32
CA TYR A 31 -5.06 -10.33 -6.62
C TYR A 31 -5.52 -9.26 -7.61
N LEU A 32 -6.53 -8.46 -7.25
CA LEU A 32 -7.13 -7.48 -8.17
C LEU A 32 -6.14 -6.38 -8.56
N ARG A 33 -5.35 -5.89 -7.61
CA ARG A 33 -4.29 -4.91 -7.89
C ARG A 33 -3.29 -5.42 -8.92
N LEU A 34 -2.87 -6.69 -8.81
CA LEU A 34 -1.96 -7.30 -9.78
C LEU A 34 -2.61 -7.44 -11.17
N LEU A 35 -3.90 -7.77 -11.22
CA LEU A 35 -4.64 -7.80 -12.48
C LEU A 35 -4.69 -6.42 -13.15
N TYR A 36 -4.92 -5.35 -12.38
CA TYR A 36 -4.87 -3.99 -12.90
C TYR A 36 -3.47 -3.60 -13.39
N ALA A 37 -2.42 -3.93 -12.63
CA ALA A 37 -1.04 -3.69 -13.04
C ALA A 37 -0.71 -4.44 -14.35
N ARG A 38 -1.31 -5.61 -14.57
CA ARG A 38 -1.17 -6.39 -15.81
C ARG A 38 -2.20 -6.05 -16.90
N LYS A 39 -2.94 -4.94 -16.76
CA LYS A 39 -3.97 -4.47 -17.70
C LYS A 39 -5.16 -5.45 -17.90
N PHE A 40 -5.39 -6.38 -16.98
CA PHE A 40 -6.61 -7.20 -16.91
C PHE A 40 -7.77 -6.42 -16.28
N GLN A 41 -8.08 -5.26 -16.85
CA GLN A 41 -9.03 -4.27 -16.29
C GLN A 41 -10.46 -4.80 -16.19
N TYR A 42 -10.85 -5.69 -17.10
CA TYR A 42 -12.17 -6.34 -17.13
C TYR A 42 -12.51 -7.13 -15.85
N ALA A 43 -11.50 -7.51 -15.05
CA ALA A 43 -11.72 -8.29 -13.83
C ALA A 43 -12.69 -7.62 -12.85
N SER A 44 -12.64 -6.28 -12.74
CA SER A 44 -13.51 -5.50 -11.87
C SER A 44 -15.00 -5.61 -12.23
N SER A 45 -15.30 -5.77 -13.52
CA SER A 45 -16.66 -5.91 -14.04
C SER A 45 -17.14 -7.37 -14.02
N ILE A 46 -16.22 -8.31 -14.22
CA ILE A 46 -16.53 -9.74 -14.26
C ILE A 46 -16.79 -10.28 -12.84
N ILE A 47 -16.02 -9.86 -11.83
CA ILE A 47 -16.14 -10.39 -10.45
C ILE A 47 -17.56 -10.23 -9.86
N PRO A 48 -18.23 -9.06 -9.94
CA PRO A 48 -19.61 -8.92 -9.48
C PRO A 48 -20.59 -9.85 -10.22
N LEU A 49 -20.43 -10.01 -11.53
CA LEU A 49 -21.28 -10.89 -12.34
C LEU A 49 -21.12 -12.37 -11.96
N LEU A 50 -19.89 -12.79 -11.65
CA LEU A 50 -19.65 -14.14 -11.13
C LEU A 50 -20.35 -14.36 -9.78
N LYS A 51 -20.36 -13.34 -8.91
CA LYS A 51 -21.10 -13.37 -7.64
C LYS A 51 -22.61 -13.44 -7.85
N ASP A 52 -23.12 -12.74 -8.86
CA ASP A 52 -24.55 -12.77 -9.18
C ASP A 52 -24.96 -14.11 -9.80
N TYR A 53 -24.12 -14.70 -10.65
CA TYR A 53 -24.29 -16.08 -11.12
C TYR A 53 -24.37 -17.07 -9.97
N GLU A 54 -23.46 -16.98 -8.99
CA GLU A 54 -23.44 -17.85 -7.81
C GLU A 54 -24.76 -17.75 -7.00
N ARG A 55 -25.30 -16.54 -6.86
CA ARG A 55 -26.59 -16.30 -6.19
C ARG A 55 -27.78 -16.82 -7.00
N GLN A 56 -27.65 -16.87 -8.32
CA GLN A 56 -28.71 -17.23 -9.25
C GLN A 56 -28.52 -18.63 -9.86
N ARG A 57 -27.75 -19.52 -9.23
CA ARG A 57 -27.52 -20.90 -9.72
C ARG A 57 -28.79 -21.71 -9.96
N LYS A 58 -29.90 -21.37 -9.30
CA LYS A 58 -31.21 -21.99 -9.57
C LYS A 58 -31.79 -21.55 -10.92
N THR A 59 -31.58 -20.30 -11.31
CA THR A 59 -32.01 -19.71 -12.58
C THR A 59 -31.04 -20.06 -13.72
N TYR A 60 -29.76 -20.21 -13.41
CA TYR A 60 -28.70 -20.58 -14.34
C TYR A 60 -28.00 -21.87 -13.87
N PRO A 61 -28.58 -23.06 -14.14
CA PRO A 61 -28.07 -24.32 -13.61
C PRO A 61 -26.68 -24.68 -14.15
N ARG A 62 -26.33 -24.21 -15.34
CA ARG A 62 -25.00 -24.40 -15.94
C ARG A 62 -24.36 -23.03 -16.17
N PHE A 63 -23.03 -22.99 -16.07
CA PHE A 63 -22.27 -21.75 -16.30
C PHE A 63 -22.50 -21.19 -17.71
N GLN A 64 -22.64 -22.06 -18.71
CA GLN A 64 -22.95 -21.67 -20.09
C GLN A 64 -24.28 -20.91 -20.23
N ASP A 65 -25.24 -21.13 -19.32
CA ASP A 65 -26.54 -20.46 -19.37
C ASP A 65 -26.41 -18.99 -18.93
N PHE A 66 -25.34 -18.64 -18.20
CA PHE A 66 -25.02 -17.27 -17.77
C PHE A 66 -24.02 -16.55 -18.69
N LEU A 67 -23.41 -17.30 -19.63
CA LEU A 67 -22.41 -16.77 -20.55
C LEU A 67 -22.85 -15.50 -21.30
N PRO A 68 -24.10 -15.36 -21.78
CA PRO A 68 -24.54 -14.14 -22.46
C PRO A 68 -24.40 -12.89 -21.60
N SER A 69 -24.82 -12.94 -20.33
CA SER A 69 -24.70 -11.83 -19.38
C SER A 69 -23.24 -11.45 -19.12
N LEU A 70 -22.36 -12.45 -19.08
CA LEU A 70 -20.93 -12.23 -18.89
C LEU A 70 -20.28 -11.61 -20.14
N LEU A 71 -20.67 -12.05 -21.34
CA LEU A 71 -20.21 -11.48 -22.61
C LEU A 71 -20.66 -10.03 -22.81
N ASP A 72 -21.88 -9.67 -22.38
CA ASP A 72 -22.35 -8.29 -22.46
C ASP A 72 -21.51 -7.34 -21.61
N SER A 73 -20.93 -7.80 -20.49
CA SER A 73 -20.03 -6.98 -19.67
C SER A 73 -18.74 -6.53 -20.36
N PHE A 74 -18.27 -7.32 -21.33
CA PHE A 74 -17.13 -6.96 -22.18
C PHE A 74 -17.47 -5.86 -23.19
N ARG A 75 -18.76 -5.64 -23.49
CA ARG A 75 -19.22 -4.56 -24.37
C ARG A 75 -19.34 -3.23 -23.63
N THR A 76 -19.63 -3.29 -22.33
CA THR A 76 -19.91 -2.12 -21.49
C THR A 76 -18.76 -1.74 -20.58
N THR A 77 -17.56 -2.33 -20.77
CA THR A 77 -16.48 -2.18 -19.81
C THR A 77 -16.10 -0.71 -19.65
N VAL A 78 -16.40 -0.20 -18.46
CA VAL A 78 -15.97 1.11 -18.00
C VAL A 78 -14.46 1.04 -17.91
N MET A 79 -13.78 1.81 -18.76
CA MET A 79 -12.35 2.09 -18.58
C MET A 79 -12.16 2.45 -17.11
N PRO A 80 -11.26 1.76 -16.36
CA PRO A 80 -10.95 2.21 -15.01
C PRO A 80 -10.57 3.69 -15.10
N SER A 81 -10.95 4.46 -14.08
CA SER A 81 -10.35 5.78 -13.82
C SER A 81 -8.85 5.68 -14.09
N GLU A 82 -8.30 6.63 -14.86
CA GLU A 82 -6.91 6.56 -15.33
C GLU A 82 -6.01 6.02 -14.21
N PRO A 83 -5.17 5.00 -14.48
CA PRO A 83 -4.22 4.55 -13.47
C PRO A 83 -3.46 5.77 -12.97
N ILE A 84 -3.15 5.80 -11.67
CA ILE A 84 -2.26 6.82 -11.12
C ILE A 84 -0.96 6.72 -11.93
N LYS A 85 -0.76 7.69 -12.82
CA LYS A 85 0.41 7.79 -13.69
C LYS A 85 1.52 8.31 -12.81
N PHE A 86 2.37 7.43 -12.30
CA PHE A 86 3.72 7.83 -11.92
C PHE A 86 4.55 7.81 -13.19
N HIS A 87 5.29 8.89 -13.46
CA HIS A 87 6.06 9.02 -14.70
C HIS A 87 6.92 7.77 -14.97
N ASP A 88 6.81 7.22 -16.18
CA ASP A 88 7.38 5.92 -16.61
C ASP A 88 8.92 5.81 -16.49
N GLN A 89 9.62 6.87 -16.09
CA GLN A 89 11.08 6.94 -16.05
C GLN A 89 11.67 7.13 -14.65
N LYS A 90 10.84 7.25 -13.61
CA LYS A 90 11.32 7.57 -12.26
C LYS A 90 11.32 6.35 -11.36
N SER A 91 12.48 5.98 -10.82
CA SER A 91 12.56 4.97 -9.76
C SER A 91 11.92 5.50 -8.48
N VAL A 92 11.17 4.65 -7.78
CA VAL A 92 10.74 4.96 -6.41
C VAL A 92 12.01 5.22 -5.57
N PRO A 93 12.05 6.29 -4.76
CA PRO A 93 13.20 6.55 -3.90
C PRO A 93 13.35 5.45 -2.85
N LYS A 94 14.58 5.17 -2.42
CA LYS A 94 14.85 4.34 -1.26
C LYS A 94 14.69 5.14 0.03
N PRO A 95 14.40 4.51 1.17
CA PRO A 95 14.27 5.22 2.45
C PRO A 95 15.50 6.05 2.85
N PHE A 96 16.70 5.71 2.37
CA PHE A 96 17.91 6.49 2.68
C PHE A 96 18.14 7.71 1.77
N GLU A 97 17.36 7.90 0.69
CA GLU A 97 17.63 8.85 -0.40
C GLU A 97 16.99 10.24 -0.26
N PHE A 98 16.38 10.56 0.89
CA PHE A 98 15.90 11.92 1.15
C PHE A 98 17.03 12.92 1.44
N SER A 99 16.73 14.22 1.30
CA SER A 99 17.70 15.32 1.30
C SER A 99 18.47 15.50 2.61
N ARG A 100 17.90 15.09 3.76
CA ARG A 100 18.51 15.18 5.10
C ARG A 100 18.98 16.57 5.52
N ASP A 101 18.35 17.61 5.00
CA ASP A 101 18.65 19.00 5.33
C ASP A 101 17.38 19.73 5.81
N SER A 102 17.45 21.06 5.88
CA SER A 102 16.32 21.92 6.26
C SER A 102 15.08 21.82 5.37
N THR A 103 15.18 21.19 4.20
CA THR A 103 14.03 20.94 3.30
C THR A 103 13.26 19.67 3.66
N THR A 104 13.78 18.83 4.57
CA THR A 104 13.08 17.64 5.04
C THR A 104 12.17 17.96 6.24
N ILE A 105 10.98 17.36 6.27
CA ILE A 105 9.98 17.53 7.33
C ILE A 105 9.68 16.17 7.96
N PHE A 106 9.92 16.06 9.26
CA PHE A 106 9.49 14.93 10.08
C PHE A 106 8.09 15.22 10.61
N VAL A 107 7.16 14.28 10.41
CA VAL A 107 5.74 14.43 10.74
C VAL A 107 5.36 13.40 11.79
N LEU A 108 4.92 13.89 12.96
CA LEU A 108 4.51 13.09 14.11
C LEU A 108 2.98 12.92 14.20
N PRO A 109 2.49 11.78 14.70
CA PRO A 109 1.06 11.51 14.79
C PRO A 109 0.43 12.25 15.97
N THR A 110 -0.80 12.74 15.84
CA THR A 110 -1.53 13.38 16.95
C THR A 110 -2.65 12.51 17.54
N LYS A 111 -2.99 11.40 16.89
CA LYS A 111 -4.18 10.58 17.23
C LYS A 111 -3.88 9.12 17.50
N GLU A 112 -2.67 8.81 17.96
CA GLU A 112 -2.38 7.44 18.44
C GLU A 112 -3.29 7.08 19.61
N ALA A 113 -3.76 5.83 19.65
CA ALA A 113 -4.65 5.35 20.69
C ALA A 113 -4.01 5.40 22.09
N ASP A 114 -2.70 5.15 22.18
CA ASP A 114 -1.93 5.19 23.43
C ASP A 114 -1.08 6.47 23.50
N SER A 115 -1.53 7.42 24.32
CA SER A 115 -0.82 8.70 24.53
C SER A 115 0.55 8.55 25.22
N SER A 116 0.77 7.50 26.01
CA SER A 116 2.06 7.20 26.63
C SER A 116 3.06 6.76 25.57
N GLU A 117 2.67 5.82 24.72
CA GLU A 117 3.51 5.33 23.64
C GLU A 117 3.75 6.40 22.57
N MET A 118 2.78 7.27 22.31
CA MET A 118 2.95 8.45 21.44
C MET A 118 4.05 9.38 21.94
N LYS A 119 4.08 9.70 23.24
CA LYS A 119 5.15 10.52 23.84
C LYS A 119 6.53 9.87 23.68
N LYS A 120 6.61 8.55 23.82
CA LYS A 120 7.86 7.82 23.61
C LYS A 120 8.28 7.83 22.13
N LEU A 121 7.33 7.74 21.21
CA LEU A 121 7.59 7.90 19.78
C LEU A 121 8.13 9.31 19.47
N TYR A 122 7.56 10.35 20.08
CA TYR A 122 8.01 11.73 19.89
C TYR A 122 9.46 11.92 20.30
N GLN A 123 9.82 11.42 21.49
CA GLN A 123 11.20 11.47 21.98
C GLN A 123 12.14 10.73 21.02
N TRP A 124 11.79 9.49 20.69
CA TRP A 124 12.58 8.67 19.77
C TRP A 124 12.74 9.33 18.39
N ALA A 125 11.68 9.93 17.84
CA ALA A 125 11.70 10.57 16.54
C ALA A 125 12.58 11.83 16.55
N ASN A 126 12.56 12.60 17.64
CA ASN A 126 13.46 13.74 17.82
C ASN A 126 14.93 13.27 17.87
N ASP A 127 15.22 12.20 18.60
CA ASP A 127 16.58 11.65 18.69
C ASP A 127 17.05 11.10 17.33
N TYR A 128 16.19 10.37 16.62
CA TYR A 128 16.46 9.86 15.28
C TYR A 128 16.70 10.98 14.26
N LYS A 129 15.85 12.01 14.27
CA LYS A 129 16.01 13.22 13.46
C LYS A 129 17.36 13.89 13.75
N ASN A 130 17.70 14.11 15.02
CA ASN A 130 18.96 14.77 15.39
C ASN A 130 20.20 13.97 14.97
N MET A 131 20.08 12.64 14.91
CA MET A 131 21.16 11.76 14.45
C MET A 131 21.36 11.81 12.93
N ILE A 132 20.28 11.88 12.12
CA ILE A 132 20.37 11.71 10.65
C ILE A 132 20.15 13.00 9.85
N SER A 133 19.45 13.97 10.42
CA SER A 133 19.10 15.26 9.80
C SER A 133 18.80 16.33 10.87
N PRO A 134 19.83 16.84 11.56
CA PRO A 134 19.65 17.78 12.66
C PRO A 134 18.97 19.10 12.26
N ASP A 135 19.07 19.50 11.00
CA ASP A 135 18.46 20.75 10.50
C ASP A 135 17.01 20.57 10.02
N SER A 136 16.51 19.33 9.93
CA SER A 136 15.12 19.05 9.55
C SER A 136 14.11 19.63 10.53
N ARG A 137 12.95 20.03 10.01
CA ARG A 137 11.79 20.42 10.83
C ARG A 137 11.12 19.17 11.42
N LEU A 138 10.63 19.30 12.65
CA LEU A 138 9.79 18.29 13.31
C LEU A 138 8.45 18.94 13.66
N ILE A 139 7.37 18.44 13.07
CA ILE A 139 6.02 18.99 13.24
C ILE A 139 5.00 17.86 13.47
N THR A 140 3.80 18.22 13.90
CA THR A 140 2.67 17.29 13.96
C THR A 140 2.01 17.12 12.59
N ASP A 141 1.30 16.02 12.40
CA ASP A 141 0.44 15.76 11.24
C ASP A 141 -0.65 16.82 11.04
N GLU A 142 -1.26 17.33 12.11
CA GLU A 142 -2.23 18.44 12.05
C GLU A 142 -1.60 19.71 11.49
N ALA A 143 -0.37 20.04 11.90
CA ALA A 143 0.36 21.18 11.34
C ALA A 143 0.79 20.92 9.89
N ALA A 144 1.25 19.71 9.58
CA ALA A 144 1.66 19.32 8.23
C ALA A 144 0.50 19.44 7.22
N LEU A 145 -0.72 19.07 7.62
CA LEU A 145 -1.93 19.19 6.79
C LEU A 145 -2.31 20.65 6.45
N GLN A 146 -1.74 21.65 7.16
CA GLN A 146 -1.97 23.07 6.90
C GLN A 146 -0.81 23.74 6.14
N LEU A 147 0.27 23.00 5.86
CA LEU A 147 1.44 23.51 5.15
C LEU A 147 1.38 23.12 3.67
N ASP A 148 1.99 23.95 2.81
CA ASP A 148 2.36 23.50 1.48
C ASP A 148 3.56 22.53 1.61
N LEU A 149 3.31 21.27 1.28
CA LEU A 149 4.31 20.20 1.37
C LEU A 149 5.07 19.99 0.05
N LYS A 150 4.83 20.83 -0.96
CA LYS A 150 5.56 20.81 -2.23
C LYS A 150 7.04 21.18 -2.01
N GLY A 151 7.96 20.52 -2.71
CA GLY A 151 9.39 20.76 -2.59
C GLY A 151 10.04 20.14 -1.34
N HIS A 152 9.28 19.47 -0.48
CA HIS A 152 9.77 18.87 0.77
C HIS A 152 9.80 17.34 0.70
N ASP A 153 10.91 16.76 1.19
CA ASP A 153 10.90 15.34 1.55
C ASP A 153 10.22 15.17 2.90
N LEU A 154 9.46 14.09 3.06
CA LEU A 154 8.68 13.83 4.27
C LEU A 154 9.15 12.55 4.95
N VAL A 155 9.37 12.62 6.26
CA VAL A 155 9.59 11.46 7.11
C VAL A 155 8.40 11.35 8.06
N ILE A 156 7.50 10.42 7.78
CA ILE A 156 6.21 10.29 8.46
C ILE A 156 6.29 9.14 9.45
N LEU A 157 5.90 9.41 10.70
CA LEU A 157 5.94 8.45 11.78
C LEU A 157 4.55 8.24 12.36
N GLY A 158 4.25 7.01 12.76
CA GLY A 158 2.98 6.66 13.39
C GLY A 158 2.19 5.62 12.62
N THR A 159 1.14 5.13 13.25
CA THR A 159 0.21 4.17 12.65
C THR A 159 -0.68 4.86 11.62
N PRO A 160 -1.24 4.14 10.63
CA PRO A 160 -2.18 4.74 9.67
C PRO A 160 -3.46 5.28 10.31
N ALA A 161 -3.79 4.85 11.54
CA ALA A 161 -4.92 5.38 12.30
C ALA A 161 -4.53 6.62 13.11
N GLY A 162 -3.29 6.70 13.60
CA GLY A 162 -2.82 7.76 14.48
C GLY A 162 -2.18 8.96 13.79
N ASN A 163 -1.64 8.78 12.58
CA ASN A 163 -1.09 9.87 11.77
C ASN A 163 -2.10 10.31 10.69
N MET A 164 -2.69 11.49 10.84
CA MET A 164 -3.71 12.02 9.95
C MET A 164 -3.21 12.27 8.52
N LEU A 165 -1.95 12.69 8.37
CA LEU A 165 -1.33 12.91 7.06
C LEU A 165 -1.12 11.57 6.35
N LEU A 166 -0.57 10.56 7.04
CA LEU A 166 -0.46 9.21 6.48
C LEU A 166 -1.82 8.66 6.05
N ASN A 167 -2.83 8.85 6.90
CA ASN A 167 -4.17 8.36 6.65
C ASN A 167 -4.80 8.97 5.38
N SER A 168 -4.43 10.21 5.01
CA SER A 168 -5.03 10.90 3.85
C SER A 168 -4.59 10.34 2.50
N PHE A 169 -3.45 9.62 2.43
CA PHE A 169 -2.93 9.05 1.19
C PHE A 169 -2.56 7.57 1.28
N LYS A 170 -2.85 6.88 2.40
CA LYS A 170 -2.51 5.46 2.58
C LYS A 170 -3.02 4.53 1.47
N ASP A 171 -4.14 4.87 0.83
CA ASP A 171 -4.72 4.07 -0.24
C ASP A 171 -3.94 4.18 -1.57
N LEU A 172 -3.05 5.17 -1.69
CA LEU A 172 -2.11 5.28 -2.80
C LEU A 172 -0.91 4.32 -2.63
N LEU A 173 -0.65 3.85 -1.40
CA LEU A 173 0.53 3.06 -1.10
C LEU A 173 0.41 1.62 -1.65
N PRO A 174 1.53 1.02 -2.06
CA PRO A 174 1.61 -0.37 -2.51
C PRO A 174 1.50 -1.42 -1.39
N VAL A 175 1.46 -0.99 -0.14
CA VAL A 175 1.44 -1.83 1.05
C VAL A 175 0.34 -1.34 1.98
N LEU A 176 -0.38 -2.26 2.61
CA LEU A 176 -1.48 -1.96 3.54
C LEU A 176 -1.24 -2.62 4.90
N VAL A 177 -1.38 -1.84 5.97
CA VAL A 177 -1.29 -2.32 7.35
C VAL A 177 -2.71 -2.55 7.91
N ARG A 178 -2.93 -3.72 8.53
CA ARG A 178 -4.18 -4.09 9.19
C ARG A 178 -3.92 -4.79 10.53
N PRO A 179 -4.91 -4.92 11.42
CA PRO A 179 -4.72 -5.61 12.71
C PRO A 179 -4.25 -7.06 12.59
N GLU A 180 -4.65 -7.77 11.53
CA GLU A 180 -4.30 -9.18 11.29
C GLU A 180 -2.94 -9.40 10.61
N GLY A 181 -2.38 -8.36 9.99
CA GLY A 181 -1.13 -8.47 9.27
C GLY A 181 -0.81 -7.29 8.36
N ILE A 182 0.22 -7.46 7.52
CA ILE A 182 0.62 -6.49 6.51
C ILE A 182 0.48 -7.13 5.12
N TYR A 183 -0.16 -6.39 4.22
CA TYR A 183 -0.43 -6.80 2.84
C TYR A 183 0.60 -6.15 1.91
N THR A 184 1.46 -6.97 1.32
CA THR A 184 2.41 -6.59 0.26
C THR A 184 1.93 -7.21 -1.06
N ASN A 185 2.78 -7.97 -1.78
CA ASN A 185 2.33 -8.92 -2.82
C ASN A 185 1.70 -10.19 -2.21
N LYS A 186 1.76 -10.34 -0.88
CA LYS A 186 1.17 -11.43 -0.11
C LYS A 186 0.68 -10.89 1.23
N LEU A 187 -0.12 -11.68 1.93
CA LEU A 187 -0.48 -11.40 3.31
C LEU A 187 0.60 -11.95 4.24
N ILE A 188 1.22 -11.06 5.01
CA ILE A 188 2.13 -11.41 6.10
C ILE A 188 1.30 -11.38 7.38
N LEU A 189 0.86 -12.57 7.82
CA LEU A 189 0.04 -12.74 9.02
C LEU A 189 0.86 -12.47 10.29
N GLY A 190 0.24 -11.80 11.25
CA GLY A 190 0.81 -11.61 12.58
C GLY A 190 0.35 -10.34 13.27
N THR A 191 0.70 -10.24 14.55
CA THR A 191 0.58 -9.02 15.34
C THR A 191 1.95 -8.43 15.61
N ASP A 192 1.96 -7.15 16.00
CA ASP A 192 3.15 -6.40 16.39
C ASP A 192 4.16 -6.25 15.25
N LEU A 193 3.65 -6.22 14.02
CA LEU A 193 4.45 -6.07 12.82
C LEU A 193 4.84 -4.60 12.60
N GLN A 194 6.05 -4.46 12.05
CA GLN A 194 6.71 -3.21 11.74
C GLN A 194 6.79 -3.04 10.23
N LEU A 195 6.70 -1.81 9.76
CA LEU A 195 6.82 -1.48 8.36
C LEU A 195 7.66 -0.21 8.20
N VAL A 196 8.73 -0.33 7.42
CA VAL A 196 9.43 0.81 6.85
C VAL A 196 9.15 0.79 5.36
N LEU A 197 8.70 1.89 4.79
CA LEU A 197 8.54 2.00 3.35
C LEU A 197 8.89 3.39 2.84
N SER A 198 9.06 3.50 1.53
CA SER A 198 9.33 4.73 0.81
C SER A 198 8.43 4.84 -0.40
N TRP A 199 8.05 6.06 -0.75
CA TRP A 199 7.19 6.35 -1.89
C TRP A 199 7.45 7.75 -2.44
N PHE A 200 6.83 8.07 -3.57
CA PHE A 200 6.76 9.45 -4.04
C PHE A 200 5.92 10.29 -3.07
N ASN A 201 6.33 11.53 -2.82
CA ASN A 201 5.51 12.48 -2.10
C ASN A 201 4.26 12.80 -2.94
N PRO A 202 3.03 12.56 -2.43
CA PRO A 202 1.81 12.79 -3.19
C PRO A 202 1.53 14.26 -3.51
N PHE A 203 2.24 15.19 -2.87
CA PHE A 203 2.16 16.63 -3.11
C PHE A 203 3.24 17.12 -4.10
N ASP A 204 4.29 16.32 -4.30
CA ASP A 204 5.41 16.61 -5.21
C ASP A 204 6.16 15.31 -5.54
N GLU A 205 5.95 14.75 -6.72
CA GLU A 205 6.57 13.47 -7.08
C GLU A 205 8.10 13.55 -7.21
N ASP A 206 8.70 14.74 -7.29
CA ASP A 206 10.16 15.00 -7.20
C ASP A 206 10.73 14.83 -5.81
N LYS A 207 9.87 14.59 -4.81
CA LYS A 207 10.26 14.42 -3.43
C LYS A 207 9.88 13.04 -2.91
N ALA A 208 10.59 12.61 -1.87
CA ALA A 208 10.39 11.33 -1.22
C ALA A 208 9.47 11.45 -0.01
N VAL A 209 8.67 10.41 0.22
CA VAL A 209 8.02 10.13 1.49
C VAL A 209 8.63 8.85 2.05
N ILE A 210 9.10 8.91 3.29
CA ILE A 210 9.59 7.77 4.06
C ILE A 210 8.61 7.58 5.22
N ILE A 211 8.15 6.35 5.41
CA ILE A 211 7.11 6.06 6.39
C ILE A 211 7.65 5.00 7.36
N TYR A 212 7.70 5.39 8.62
CA TYR A 212 7.98 4.50 9.74
C TYR A 212 6.65 4.22 10.45
N THR A 213 6.11 3.02 10.23
CA THR A 213 4.77 2.65 10.66
C THR A 213 4.71 1.21 11.17
N GLY A 214 3.54 0.78 11.63
CA GLY A 214 3.33 -0.53 12.23
C GLY A 214 1.87 -0.73 12.58
N GLN A 215 1.54 -1.91 13.09
CA GLN A 215 0.17 -2.20 13.54
C GLN A 215 -0.19 -1.41 14.80
N GLN A 216 0.80 -1.15 15.66
CA GLN A 216 0.65 -0.35 16.89
C GLN A 216 1.85 0.60 17.05
N VAL A 217 1.64 1.74 17.69
CA VAL A 217 2.65 2.80 17.86
C VAL A 217 3.92 2.28 18.55
N GLN A 218 3.80 1.37 19.51
CA GLN A 218 4.95 0.84 20.22
C GLN A 218 5.90 0.05 19.31
N ASN A 219 5.41 -0.48 18.18
CA ASN A 219 6.22 -1.22 17.22
C ASN A 219 7.17 -0.30 16.42
N ILE A 220 6.97 1.03 16.44
CA ILE A 220 7.64 2.02 15.58
C ILE A 220 8.97 2.54 16.19
N ARG A 221 9.55 1.89 17.20
CA ARG A 221 10.81 2.39 17.85
C ARG A 221 11.97 1.40 17.78
N ASP A 222 11.68 0.11 17.70
CA ASP A 222 12.70 -0.94 17.79
C ASP A 222 13.38 -1.25 16.45
N PHE A 223 12.94 -0.63 15.35
CA PHE A 223 13.50 -0.93 14.03
C PHE A 223 14.91 -0.37 13.81
N HIS A 224 15.39 0.62 14.58
CA HIS A 224 16.69 1.26 14.33
C HIS A 224 17.84 0.23 14.24
N TYR A 225 17.76 -0.84 15.02
CA TYR A 225 18.74 -1.91 15.08
C TYR A 225 18.75 -2.84 13.86
N SER A 226 17.77 -2.75 12.96
CA SER A 226 17.76 -3.51 11.71
C SER A 226 18.63 -2.79 10.66
N PRO A 227 19.77 -3.38 10.23
CA PRO A 227 20.66 -2.75 9.25
C PRO A 227 20.07 -2.71 7.83
N VAL A 228 19.02 -3.47 7.57
CA VAL A 228 18.46 -3.67 6.23
C VAL A 228 17.14 -2.93 5.98
N LYS A 229 16.55 -2.30 7.00
CA LYS A 229 15.20 -1.71 6.91
C LYS A 229 15.08 -0.61 5.86
N ASP A 230 16.16 0.12 5.63
CA ASP A 230 16.18 1.26 4.70
C ASP A 230 16.71 0.86 3.31
N GLN A 231 17.10 -0.40 3.10
CA GLN A 231 17.76 -0.87 1.87
C GLN A 231 16.77 -1.22 0.74
N PHE A 232 15.49 -1.34 1.07
CA PHE A 232 14.43 -1.79 0.17
C PHE A 232 13.31 -0.75 0.11
N HIS A 233 12.53 -0.71 -0.97
CA HIS A 233 11.39 0.21 -1.03
C HIS A 233 10.37 -0.05 0.09
N TYR A 234 10.24 -1.31 0.52
CA TYR A 234 9.59 -1.65 1.78
C TYR A 234 10.33 -2.78 2.52
N TRP A 235 10.16 -2.77 3.84
CA TRP A 235 10.65 -3.77 4.77
C TRP A 235 9.57 -4.05 5.81
N VAL A 236 9.22 -5.32 5.98
CA VAL A 236 8.32 -5.80 7.03
C VAL A 236 9.13 -6.61 8.02
N GLY A 237 8.98 -6.30 9.30
CA GLY A 237 9.68 -6.99 10.36
C GLY A 237 8.86 -7.22 11.61
N LYS A 238 9.43 -8.02 12.50
CA LYS A 238 8.99 -8.16 13.88
C LYS A 238 10.24 -8.12 14.75
N ASN A 239 10.40 -7.05 15.51
CA ASN A 239 11.64 -6.72 16.22
C ASN A 239 12.83 -6.62 15.24
N LEU A 240 13.86 -7.45 15.41
CA LEU A 240 15.04 -7.47 14.54
C LEU A 240 14.91 -8.47 13.37
N ILE A 241 13.81 -9.23 13.31
CA ILE A 241 13.62 -10.28 12.32
C ILE A 241 12.92 -9.68 11.11
N THR A 242 13.56 -9.80 9.95
CA THR A 242 12.94 -9.46 8.67
C THR A 242 11.98 -10.58 8.27
N LEU A 243 10.72 -10.24 8.02
CA LEU A 243 9.69 -11.19 7.57
C LEU A 243 9.45 -11.09 6.07
N ASP A 244 9.52 -9.88 5.52
CA ASP A 244 9.42 -9.62 4.09
C ASP A 244 10.15 -8.33 3.73
N LYS A 245 10.51 -8.19 2.47
CA LYS A 245 11.17 -6.99 1.94
C LYS A 245 11.14 -7.02 0.43
N GLY A 246 11.20 -5.86 -0.19
CA GLY A 246 11.21 -5.83 -1.63
C GLY A 246 11.33 -4.44 -2.22
N ASP A 247 11.73 -4.44 -3.47
CA ASP A 247 11.72 -3.26 -4.32
C ASP A 247 10.50 -3.34 -5.23
N TYR A 248 9.68 -2.30 -5.18
CA TYR A 248 8.59 -2.14 -6.12
C TYR A 248 9.09 -2.26 -7.56
N GLN A 249 8.29 -2.94 -8.37
CA GLN A 249 8.53 -3.18 -9.78
C GLN A 249 7.42 -2.53 -10.58
N GLN A 250 7.78 -1.94 -11.70
CA GLN A 250 6.82 -1.34 -12.62
C GLN A 250 6.27 -2.43 -13.55
N TYR A 251 4.95 -2.59 -13.57
CA TYR A 251 4.23 -3.45 -14.50
C TYR A 251 3.21 -2.60 -15.25
N PHE A 252 3.43 -2.42 -16.56
CA PHE A 252 2.58 -1.63 -17.46
C PHE A 252 2.15 -0.26 -16.88
N GLY A 253 3.10 0.50 -16.31
CA GLY A 253 2.84 1.83 -15.73
C GLY A 253 2.33 1.82 -14.29
N ALA A 254 2.20 0.65 -13.64
CA ALA A 254 1.81 0.53 -12.24
C ALA A 254 2.92 -0.06 -11.38
N TRP A 255 3.23 0.58 -10.27
CA TRP A 255 4.18 0.08 -9.28
C TRP A 255 3.50 -0.91 -8.33
N VAL A 256 4.10 -2.10 -8.17
CA VAL A 256 3.64 -3.14 -7.25
C VAL A 256 4.80 -3.75 -6.47
N PRO A 257 4.57 -4.33 -5.28
CA PRO A 257 5.58 -5.15 -4.61
C PRO A 257 6.03 -6.32 -5.51
N PRO A 258 7.28 -6.82 -5.34
CA PRO A 258 7.84 -7.85 -6.23
C PRO A 258 7.03 -9.14 -6.12
N LEU A 259 6.91 -9.89 -7.22
CA LEU A 259 6.03 -11.07 -7.30
C LEU A 259 6.68 -12.39 -6.84
N ASN A 260 7.81 -12.32 -6.14
CA ASN A 260 8.62 -13.48 -5.75
C ASN A 260 7.93 -14.40 -4.73
#